data_AF-A0A3D1H6Q1-F1
#
_entry.id   AF-A0A3D1H6Q1-F1
#
_cell.length_a   1.000
_cell.length_b   1.000
_cell.length_c   1.000
_cell.angle_alpha   90.00
_cell.angle_beta   90.00
_cell.angle_gamma   90.00
#
_symmetry.space_group_name_H-M   'P 1'
#
loop_
_entity.id
_entity.type
_entity.pdbx_description
1 polymer ?
#
loop_
_entity_poly.entity_id
_entity_poly.type
_entity_poly.pdbx_seq_one_letter_code
_entity_poly.pdbx_strand_id
1 'polypeptide(L)'
;MFKCIVNPINKVIISVFTLFFTMSGCSRIHQEELKHVFAMQDSLTLNQENLLMDISIFNYRAKYIDSVLLVFHNNYTDSMGFEMGNNLSRYKSIRKVYKFNAGKFNSNLKEQSALNEQLSALKQDLKAGKLSKQEFKDYFATEKLDVEKLLTSSRLVNKTLYEVEPDYIRITKYLQPFLAKIKQ
;
A
#
# COMPACT_ATOMS: atom_id res chain seq x y z
N MET A 1 -47.27 78.20 12.44
CA MET A 1 -45.99 77.82 13.06
C MET A 1 -46.06 76.32 13.36
N PHE A 2 -44.98 75.58 13.09
CA PHE A 2 -44.80 74.11 13.22
C PHE A 2 -45.15 73.19 12.04
N LYS A 3 -44.17 73.17 11.11
CA LYS A 3 -43.51 72.05 10.40
C LYS A 3 -44.30 70.77 10.07
N CYS A 4 -44.42 70.55 8.75
CA CYS A 4 -44.57 69.28 8.05
C CYS A 4 -43.45 68.29 8.34
N ILE A 5 -43.78 66.98 8.45
CA ILE A 5 -43.12 65.92 7.67
C ILE A 5 -44.21 64.94 7.22
N VAL A 6 -44.50 64.96 5.92
CA VAL A 6 -45.22 63.93 5.18
C VAL A 6 -44.15 62.99 4.63
N ASN A 7 -44.29 61.68 4.82
CA ASN A 7 -43.58 60.71 4.00
C ASN A 7 -44.62 59.86 3.25
N PRO A 8 -44.56 59.76 1.91
CA PRO A 8 -45.69 59.32 1.13
C PRO A 8 -45.77 57.79 1.00
N ILE A 9 -47.02 57.35 0.96
CA ILE A 9 -47.50 56.07 0.49
C ILE A 9 -47.17 55.90 -1.00
N ASN A 10 -46.71 54.71 -1.39
CA ASN A 10 -47.07 53.97 -2.62
C ASN A 10 -46.04 52.84 -2.83
N LYS A 11 -46.34 51.61 -3.25
CA LYS A 11 -47.55 50.82 -3.55
C LYS A 11 -46.98 49.45 -4.00
N VAL A 12 -47.66 48.34 -3.68
CA VAL A 12 -47.93 47.20 -4.61
C VAL A 12 -46.70 46.32 -5.02
N ILE A 13 -46.64 44.99 -5.03
CA ILE A 13 -47.57 43.83 -4.92
C ILE A 13 -46.69 42.55 -5.16
N ILE A 14 -47.10 41.36 -4.66
CA ILE A 14 -46.71 39.99 -5.14
C ILE A 14 -45.26 39.55 -4.90
N SER A 15 -44.89 38.30 -4.59
CA SER A 15 -45.55 37.03 -4.30
C SER A 15 -44.42 35.99 -4.23
N VAL A 16 -44.49 35.06 -3.29
CA VAL A 16 -44.23 33.61 -3.49
C VAL A 16 -42.80 33.14 -3.86
N PHE A 17 -42.39 32.10 -3.12
CA PHE A 17 -41.28 31.17 -3.43
C PHE A 17 -39.88 31.79 -3.57
N THR A 18 -39.22 32.09 -2.45
CA THR A 18 -37.78 31.77 -2.38
C THR A 18 -37.65 30.27 -2.28
N LEU A 19 -37.66 29.68 -3.48
CA LEU A 19 -37.28 28.32 -3.80
C LEU A 19 -36.12 27.90 -2.89
N PHE A 20 -36.35 26.84 -2.13
CA PHE A 20 -35.32 25.89 -1.79
C PHE A 20 -34.53 25.61 -3.07
N PHE A 21 -33.35 26.19 -3.24
CA PHE A 21 -32.32 25.59 -4.06
C PHE A 21 -31.77 24.40 -3.27
N THR A 22 -32.59 23.35 -3.17
CA THR A 22 -32.03 22.00 -3.20
C THR A 22 -31.37 21.88 -4.57
N MET A 23 -30.09 22.22 -4.63
CA MET A 23 -29.18 21.66 -5.63
C MET A 23 -29.04 20.16 -5.36
N SER A 24 -30.14 19.43 -5.48
CA SER A 24 -30.16 18.08 -6.02
C SER A 24 -29.91 18.17 -7.53
N GLY A 25 -28.77 18.76 -7.90
CA GLY A 25 -28.09 18.50 -9.16
C GLY A 25 -27.44 17.13 -9.03
N CYS A 26 -28.26 16.09 -9.03
CA CYS A 26 -27.86 14.72 -8.74
C CYS A 26 -26.95 14.18 -9.86
N SER A 27 -25.67 13.99 -9.51
CA SER A 27 -24.81 12.83 -9.80
C SER A 27 -24.47 12.40 -11.25
N ARG A 28 -24.68 13.23 -12.28
CA ARG A 28 -24.22 12.88 -13.65
C ARG A 28 -22.91 13.52 -14.07
N ILE A 29 -22.45 14.55 -13.36
CA ILE A 29 -21.17 15.18 -13.62
C ILE A 29 -20.10 14.17 -13.14
N HIS A 30 -19.25 13.71 -14.05
CA HIS A 30 -18.13 12.79 -13.81
C HIS A 30 -18.39 11.28 -13.69
N GLN A 31 -19.45 10.72 -14.29
CA GLN A 31 -19.69 9.26 -14.21
C GLN A 31 -18.55 8.41 -14.80
N GLU A 32 -17.93 8.85 -15.90
CA GLU A 32 -16.83 8.11 -16.52
C GLU A 32 -15.54 8.22 -15.68
N GLU A 33 -15.22 9.40 -15.19
CA GLU A 33 -14.09 9.64 -14.30
C GLU A 33 -14.22 8.82 -13.00
N LEU A 34 -15.43 8.72 -12.45
CA LEU A 34 -15.70 7.87 -11.30
C LEU A 34 -15.42 6.38 -11.58
N LYS A 35 -15.79 5.86 -12.75
CA LYS A 35 -15.48 4.46 -13.13
C LYS A 35 -13.98 4.21 -13.13
N HIS A 36 -13.20 5.16 -13.63
CA HIS A 36 -11.75 5.06 -13.64
C HIS A 36 -11.16 5.04 -12.22
N VAL A 37 -11.66 5.89 -11.32
CA VAL A 37 -11.24 5.87 -9.91
C VAL A 37 -11.61 4.56 -9.23
N PHE A 38 -12.83 4.04 -9.45
CA PHE A 38 -13.26 2.75 -8.91
C PHE A 38 -12.36 1.61 -9.37
N ALA A 39 -12.02 1.53 -10.66
CA ALA A 39 -11.13 0.48 -11.17
C ALA A 39 -9.74 0.48 -10.50
N MET A 40 -9.21 1.67 -10.15
CA MET A 40 -7.95 1.75 -9.40
C MET A 40 -8.11 1.35 -7.94
N GLN A 41 -9.22 1.74 -7.28
CA GLN A 41 -9.55 1.28 -5.93
C GLN A 41 -9.69 -0.25 -5.87
N ASP A 42 -10.32 -0.86 -6.88
CA ASP A 42 -10.44 -2.32 -6.99
C ASP A 42 -9.06 -2.96 -7.17
N SER A 43 -8.19 -2.38 -8.01
CA SER A 43 -6.83 -2.86 -8.22
C SER A 43 -5.99 -2.79 -6.94
N LEU A 44 -6.09 -1.71 -6.17
CA LEU A 44 -5.46 -1.60 -4.85
C LEU A 44 -6.06 -2.64 -3.90
N THR A 45 -7.37 -2.80 -3.85
CA THR A 45 -8.02 -3.82 -2.99
C THR A 45 -7.49 -5.23 -3.26
N LEU A 46 -7.38 -5.62 -4.53
CA LEU A 46 -6.78 -6.90 -4.94
C LEU A 46 -5.28 -6.98 -4.59
N ASN A 47 -4.56 -5.86 -4.65
CA ASN A 47 -3.16 -5.82 -4.22
C ASN A 47 -3.01 -5.99 -2.70
N GLN A 48 -3.99 -5.53 -1.92
CA GLN A 48 -4.01 -5.74 -0.47
C GLN A 48 -3.94 -7.23 -0.16
N GLU A 49 -4.66 -8.08 -0.90
CA GLU A 49 -4.62 -9.53 -0.75
C GLU A 49 -3.23 -10.11 -1.07
N ASN A 50 -2.57 -9.60 -2.11
CA ASN A 50 -1.18 -9.96 -2.41
C ASN A 50 -0.20 -9.48 -1.32
N LEU A 51 -0.50 -8.35 -0.67
CA LEU A 51 0.25 -7.84 0.47
C LEU A 51 -0.20 -8.44 1.81
N LEU A 52 -1.23 -9.28 1.87
CA LEU A 52 -1.62 -9.99 3.11
C LEU A 52 -0.81 -11.27 3.33
N MET A 53 0.18 -11.55 2.48
CA MET A 53 1.17 -12.61 2.70
C MET A 53 1.81 -12.52 4.08
N ASP A 54 2.21 -13.69 4.58
CA ASP A 54 2.94 -13.88 5.84
C ASP A 54 4.36 -13.28 5.82
N ILE A 55 4.46 -11.96 5.75
CA ILE A 55 5.72 -11.26 6.04
C ILE A 55 6.25 -11.63 7.43
N SER A 56 5.33 -11.99 8.33
CA SER A 56 5.58 -12.61 9.63
C SER A 56 6.48 -13.85 9.51
N ILE A 57 6.17 -14.77 8.59
CA ILE A 57 6.94 -16.00 8.35
C ILE A 57 8.34 -15.66 7.84
N PHE A 58 8.46 -14.77 6.85
CA PHE A 58 9.78 -14.40 6.31
C PHE A 58 10.64 -13.66 7.34
N ASN A 59 10.03 -12.81 8.18
CA ASN A 59 10.72 -12.18 9.31
C ASN A 59 11.16 -13.20 10.35
N TYR A 60 10.31 -14.16 10.69
CA TYR A 60 10.65 -15.26 11.60
C TYR A 60 11.83 -16.07 11.05
N ARG A 61 11.78 -16.45 9.77
CA ARG A 61 12.86 -17.19 9.11
C ARG A 61 14.15 -16.40 9.06
N ALA A 62 14.11 -15.09 8.80
CA ALA A 62 15.29 -14.23 8.86
C ALA A 62 15.94 -14.24 10.25
N LYS A 63 15.13 -14.18 11.32
CA LYS A 63 15.60 -14.30 12.71
C LYS A 63 16.15 -15.70 13.02
N TYR A 64 15.50 -16.74 12.52
CA TYR A 64 15.99 -18.10 12.68
C TYR A 64 17.36 -18.29 12.03
N ILE A 65 17.54 -17.80 10.79
CA ILE A 65 18.84 -17.83 10.12
C ILE A 65 19.89 -17.07 10.92
N ASP A 66 19.55 -15.89 11.45
CA ASP A 66 20.44 -15.13 12.34
C ASP A 66 20.94 -15.98 13.51
N SER A 67 20.02 -16.64 14.22
CA SER A 67 20.35 -17.49 15.35
C SER A 67 21.23 -18.68 14.94
N VAL A 68 20.92 -19.33 13.81
CA VAL A 68 21.72 -20.45 13.30
C VAL A 68 23.14 -20.00 12.96
N LEU A 69 23.30 -18.89 12.23
CA LEU A 69 24.61 -18.35 11.87
C LEU A 69 25.43 -17.99 13.12
N LEU A 70 24.78 -17.41 14.13
CA LEU A 70 25.42 -17.07 15.41
C LEU A 70 25.93 -18.33 16.13
N VAL A 71 25.10 -19.38 16.20
CA VAL A 71 25.47 -20.65 16.84
C VAL A 71 26.66 -21.29 16.12
N PHE A 72 26.67 -21.33 14.78
CA PHE A 72 27.82 -21.84 14.04
C PHE A 72 29.07 -21.00 14.25
N HIS A 73 28.94 -19.68 14.34
CA HIS A 73 30.08 -18.80 14.56
C HIS A 73 30.71 -18.98 15.96
N ASN A 74 29.87 -19.13 16.99
CA ASN A 74 30.32 -19.09 18.39
C ASN A 74 30.60 -20.48 18.98
N ASN A 75 29.92 -21.52 18.51
CA ASN A 75 29.86 -22.81 19.20
C ASN A 75 30.32 -24.00 18.34
N TYR A 76 30.53 -23.82 17.03
CA TYR A 76 31.01 -24.91 16.18
C TYR A 76 32.53 -24.98 16.21
N THR A 77 33.08 -26.04 16.81
CA THR A 77 34.53 -26.22 17.02
C THR A 77 35.20 -27.13 16.01
N ASP A 78 34.42 -27.93 15.27
CA ASP A 78 34.94 -28.85 14.27
C ASP A 78 35.42 -28.11 13.01
N SER A 79 36.28 -28.75 12.23
CA SER A 79 36.69 -28.23 10.93
C SER A 79 35.50 -28.10 9.97
N MET A 80 35.28 -26.89 9.45
CA MET A 80 34.20 -26.63 8.49
C MET A 80 34.58 -27.11 7.10
N GLY A 81 33.86 -28.14 6.60
CA GLY A 81 34.00 -28.59 5.22
C GLY A 81 33.48 -27.56 4.21
N PHE A 82 33.93 -27.68 2.96
CA PHE A 82 33.57 -26.76 1.87
C PHE A 82 32.06 -26.64 1.66
N GLU A 83 31.34 -27.77 1.65
CA GLU A 83 29.88 -27.78 1.46
C GLU A 83 29.15 -27.03 2.58
N MET A 84 29.58 -27.22 3.83
CA MET A 84 29.02 -26.54 4.99
C MET A 84 29.26 -25.03 4.93
N GLY A 85 30.49 -24.61 4.61
CA GLY A 85 30.82 -23.20 4.42
C GLY A 85 29.97 -22.54 3.33
N ASN A 86 29.79 -23.23 2.19
CA ASN A 86 28.92 -22.75 1.11
C ASN A 86 27.46 -22.64 1.54
N ASN A 87 26.94 -23.63 2.27
CA ASN A 87 25.57 -23.61 2.78
C ASN A 87 25.36 -22.45 3.76
N LEU A 88 26.28 -22.20 4.69
CA LEU A 88 26.20 -21.07 5.62
C LEU A 88 26.29 -19.71 4.89
N SER A 89 27.14 -19.60 3.87
CA SER A 89 27.25 -18.40 3.03
C SER A 89 25.94 -18.12 2.28
N ARG A 90 25.35 -19.15 1.64
CA ARG A 90 24.05 -19.04 0.98
C ARG A 90 22.94 -18.71 1.97
N TYR A 91 22.97 -19.28 3.17
CA TYR A 91 22.00 -18.99 4.22
C TYR A 91 22.03 -17.51 4.63
N LYS A 92 23.22 -16.92 4.78
CA LYS A 92 23.40 -15.48 4.99
C LYS A 92 22.82 -14.64 3.85
N SER A 93 22.95 -15.07 2.60
CA SER A 93 22.34 -14.40 1.45
C SER A 93 20.81 -14.46 1.48
N ILE A 94 20.22 -15.62 1.78
CA ILE A 94 18.77 -15.78 1.93
C ILE A 94 18.22 -14.86 3.03
N ARG A 95 18.90 -14.79 4.18
CA ARG A 95 18.54 -13.85 5.25
C ARG A 95 18.49 -12.40 4.74
N LYS A 96 19.48 -11.98 3.94
CA LYS A 96 19.49 -10.62 3.37
C LYS A 96 18.27 -10.41 2.47
N VAL A 97 17.93 -11.40 1.63
CA VAL A 97 16.73 -11.35 0.78
C VAL A 97 15.47 -11.17 1.61
N TYR A 98 15.27 -11.98 2.66
CA TYR A 98 14.10 -11.82 3.55
C TYR A 98 14.05 -10.44 4.22
N LYS A 99 15.16 -9.97 4.81
CA LYS A 99 15.17 -8.67 5.51
C LYS A 99 14.93 -7.50 4.56
N PHE A 100 15.56 -7.50 3.39
CA PHE A 100 15.39 -6.44 2.41
C PHE A 100 13.95 -6.37 1.90
N ASN A 101 13.39 -7.53 1.52
CA ASN A 101 12.03 -7.59 0.99
C ASN A 101 10.96 -7.35 2.07
N ALA A 102 11.22 -7.69 3.33
CA ALA A 102 10.35 -7.29 4.44
C ALA A 102 10.29 -5.76 4.62
N GLY A 103 11.42 -5.08 4.45
CA GLY A 103 11.45 -3.61 4.41
C GLY A 103 10.62 -3.05 3.25
N LYS A 104 10.80 -3.60 2.04
CA LYS A 104 10.05 -3.19 0.84
C LYS A 104 8.56 -3.44 0.96
N PHE A 105 8.17 -4.58 1.51
CA PHE A 105 6.78 -4.90 1.82
C PHE A 105 6.14 -3.84 2.72
N ASN A 106 6.81 -3.45 3.81
CA ASN A 106 6.30 -2.41 4.71
C ASN A 106 6.20 -1.04 4.02
N SER A 107 7.14 -0.71 3.13
CA SER A 107 7.04 0.48 2.30
C SER A 107 5.83 0.44 1.37
N ASN A 108 5.62 -0.69 0.68
CA ASN A 108 4.47 -0.89 -0.21
C ASN A 108 3.14 -0.79 0.56
N LEU A 109 3.04 -1.32 1.79
CA LEU A 109 1.84 -1.17 2.62
C LEU A 109 1.52 0.29 2.96
N LYS A 110 2.55 1.11 3.22
CA LYS A 110 2.36 2.54 3.49
C LYS A 110 1.90 3.29 2.24
N GLU A 111 2.54 3.01 1.10
CA GLU A 111 2.19 3.59 -0.20
C GLU A 111 0.77 3.19 -0.63
N GLN A 112 0.39 1.93 -0.44
CA GLN A 112 -0.96 1.40 -0.62
C GLN A 112 -2.00 2.18 0.20
N SER A 113 -1.70 2.45 1.48
CA SER A 113 -2.59 3.24 2.35
C SER A 113 -2.74 4.67 1.84
N ALA A 114 -1.62 5.32 1.50
CA ALA A 114 -1.62 6.69 0.98
C ALA A 114 -2.42 6.82 -0.32
N LEU A 115 -2.21 5.91 -1.28
CA LEU A 115 -2.95 5.90 -2.55
C LEU A 115 -4.45 5.65 -2.33
N ASN A 116 -4.82 4.78 -1.39
CA ASN A 116 -6.23 4.59 -1.05
C ASN A 116 -6.88 5.86 -0.49
N GLU A 117 -6.15 6.62 0.33
CA GLU A 117 -6.60 7.93 0.85
C GLU A 117 -6.72 8.96 -0.28
N GLN A 118 -5.71 9.06 -1.15
CA GLN A 118 -5.71 9.97 -2.31
C GLN A 118 -6.88 9.68 -3.26
N LEU A 119 -7.11 8.42 -3.61
CA LEU A 119 -8.23 8.03 -4.47
C LEU A 119 -9.59 8.24 -3.80
N SER A 120 -9.66 8.08 -2.48
CA SER A 120 -10.88 8.38 -1.73
C SER A 120 -11.19 9.88 -1.71
N ALA A 121 -10.17 10.73 -1.57
CA ALA A 121 -10.32 12.18 -1.68
C ALA A 121 -10.73 12.60 -3.10
N LEU A 122 -10.03 12.09 -4.13
CA LEU A 122 -10.36 12.35 -5.55
C LEU A 122 -11.81 11.98 -5.87
N LYS A 123 -12.27 10.83 -5.37
CA LYS A 123 -13.67 10.39 -5.51
C LYS A 123 -14.65 11.34 -4.84
N GLN A 124 -14.32 11.87 -3.66
CA GLN A 124 -15.17 12.85 -2.97
C GLN A 124 -15.24 14.17 -3.74
N ASP A 125 -14.11 14.65 -4.26
CA ASP A 125 -14.07 15.89 -5.03
C ASP A 125 -14.80 15.79 -6.38
N LEU A 126 -14.71 14.63 -7.05
CA LEU A 126 -15.52 14.34 -8.24
C LEU A 126 -17.03 14.32 -7.93
N LYS A 127 -17.43 13.67 -6.83
CA LYS A 127 -18.84 13.65 -6.40
C LYS A 127 -19.36 15.03 -6.02
N ALA A 128 -18.49 15.89 -5.50
CA ALA A 128 -18.81 17.27 -5.16
C ALA A 128 -18.74 18.23 -6.36
N GLY A 129 -18.35 17.76 -7.55
CA GLY A 129 -18.21 18.58 -8.76
C GLY A 129 -17.13 19.64 -8.66
N LYS A 130 -16.10 19.42 -7.84
CA LYS A 130 -15.03 20.40 -7.55
C LYS A 130 -13.90 20.40 -8.57
N LEU A 131 -13.89 19.46 -9.49
CA LEU A 131 -12.80 19.27 -10.45
C LEU A 131 -13.31 19.46 -11.87
N SER A 132 -12.58 20.23 -12.66
CA SER A 132 -12.74 20.20 -14.10
C SER A 132 -12.22 18.87 -14.68
N LYS A 133 -12.63 18.58 -15.92
CA LYS A 133 -12.16 17.39 -16.64
C LYS A 133 -10.64 17.38 -16.85
N GLN A 134 -10.03 18.55 -17.04
CA GLN A 134 -8.59 18.64 -17.25
C GLN A 134 -7.83 18.40 -15.93
N GLU A 135 -8.26 19.04 -14.84
CA GLU A 135 -7.70 18.80 -13.51
C GLU A 135 -7.80 17.31 -13.14
N PHE A 136 -8.96 16.69 -13.37
CA PHE A 136 -9.11 15.25 -13.16
C PHE A 136 -8.07 14.43 -13.94
N LYS A 137 -7.88 14.70 -15.24
CA LYS A 137 -6.93 13.95 -16.06
C LYS A 137 -5.51 14.06 -15.53
N ASP A 138 -5.10 15.25 -15.11
CA ASP A 138 -3.74 15.51 -14.64
C ASP A 138 -3.48 14.82 -13.30
N TYR A 139 -4.44 14.90 -12.35
CA TYR A 139 -4.38 14.15 -11.10
C TYR A 139 -4.39 12.64 -11.35
N PHE A 140 -5.36 12.15 -12.12
CA PHE A 140 -5.56 10.73 -12.37
C PHE A 140 -4.35 10.09 -13.08
N ALA A 141 -3.69 10.79 -13.99
CA ALA A 141 -2.49 10.28 -14.65
C ALA A 141 -1.35 10.01 -13.66
N THR A 142 -1.17 10.89 -12.68
CA THR A 142 -0.15 10.74 -11.62
C THR A 142 -0.49 9.56 -10.73
N GLU A 143 -1.72 9.53 -10.19
CA GLU A 143 -2.18 8.45 -9.30
C GLU A 143 -2.12 7.08 -9.99
N LYS A 144 -2.44 7.02 -11.29
CA LYS A 144 -2.35 5.79 -12.07
C LYS A 144 -0.93 5.25 -12.15
N LEU A 145 0.06 6.12 -12.39
CA LEU A 145 1.46 5.70 -12.45
C LEU A 145 1.96 5.18 -11.10
N ASP A 146 1.57 5.85 -10.01
CA ASP A 146 1.94 5.43 -8.65
C ASP A 146 1.29 4.10 -8.28
N VAL A 147 0.02 3.89 -8.63
CA VAL A 147 -0.66 2.59 -8.50
C VAL A 147 0.08 1.51 -9.29
N GLU A 148 0.38 1.71 -10.58
CA GLU A 148 1.07 0.72 -11.42
C GLU A 148 2.45 0.34 -10.86
N LYS A 149 3.19 1.33 -10.35
CA LYS A 149 4.49 1.14 -9.70
C LYS A 149 4.36 0.33 -8.42
N LEU A 150 3.38 0.64 -7.57
CA LEU A 150 3.10 -0.10 -6.34
C LEU A 150 2.72 -1.56 -6.63
N LEU A 151 1.85 -1.80 -7.62
CA LEU A 151 1.44 -3.15 -8.02
C LEU A 151 2.65 -3.97 -8.50
N THR A 152 3.51 -3.36 -9.32
CA THR A 152 4.73 -4.00 -9.83
C THR A 152 5.70 -4.33 -8.69
N SER A 153 5.93 -3.37 -7.79
CA SER A 153 6.77 -3.55 -6.60
C SER A 153 6.26 -4.69 -5.72
N SER A 154 4.94 -4.72 -5.46
CA SER A 154 4.30 -5.73 -4.61
C SER A 154 4.44 -7.14 -5.17
N ARG A 155 4.24 -7.30 -6.48
CA ARG A 155 4.46 -8.59 -7.18
C ARG A 155 5.92 -9.03 -7.13
N LEU A 156 6.86 -8.10 -7.31
CA LEU A 156 8.29 -8.42 -7.27
C LEU A 156 8.73 -8.88 -5.88
N VAL A 157 8.30 -8.18 -4.83
CA VAL A 157 8.57 -8.58 -3.43
C VAL A 157 8.07 -9.99 -3.17
N ASN A 158 6.84 -10.30 -3.58
CA ASN A 158 6.25 -11.63 -3.47
C ASN A 158 7.15 -12.69 -4.14
N LYS A 159 7.39 -12.50 -5.45
CA LYS A 159 8.16 -13.42 -6.26
C LYS A 159 9.54 -13.70 -5.65
N THR A 160 10.28 -12.65 -5.30
CA THR A 160 11.64 -12.79 -4.77
C THR A 160 11.69 -13.49 -3.41
N LEU A 161 10.68 -13.31 -2.56
CA LEU A 161 10.60 -14.02 -1.28
C LEU A 161 10.42 -15.53 -1.47
N TYR A 162 9.58 -15.96 -2.42
CA TYR A 162 9.35 -17.38 -2.68
C TYR A 162 10.44 -18.05 -3.53
N GLU A 163 11.15 -17.31 -4.38
CA GLU A 163 12.25 -17.85 -5.18
C GLU A 163 13.39 -18.45 -4.33
N VAL A 164 13.61 -17.92 -3.13
CA VAL A 164 14.68 -18.40 -2.23
C VAL A 164 14.23 -19.52 -1.28
N GLU A 165 12.94 -19.85 -1.26
CA GLU A 165 12.37 -20.84 -0.34
C GLU A 165 12.91 -22.26 -0.52
N PRO A 166 13.05 -22.79 -1.75
CA PRO A 166 13.59 -24.14 -1.95
C PRO A 166 15.01 -24.28 -1.37
N ASP A 167 15.84 -23.24 -1.55
CA ASP A 167 17.18 -23.20 -1.00
C ASP A 167 17.17 -23.07 0.53
N TYR A 168 16.28 -22.24 1.09
CA TYR A 168 16.10 -22.12 2.54
C TYR A 168 15.79 -23.48 3.16
N ILE A 169 14.82 -24.21 2.60
CA ILE A 169 14.40 -25.52 3.10
C ILE A 169 15.56 -26.53 3.01
N ARG A 170 16.23 -26.61 1.85
CA ARG A 170 17.37 -27.52 1.64
C ARG A 170 18.49 -27.25 2.63
N ILE A 171 18.91 -25.99 2.78
CA ILE A 171 20.01 -25.60 3.66
C ILE A 171 19.64 -25.84 5.12
N THR A 172 18.41 -25.50 5.53
CA THR A 172 17.93 -25.74 6.89
C THR A 172 18.00 -27.22 7.24
N LYS A 173 17.53 -28.10 6.34
CA LYS A 173 17.61 -29.56 6.52
C LYS A 173 19.05 -30.05 6.58
N TYR A 174 19.95 -29.50 5.75
CA TYR A 174 21.37 -29.85 5.76
C TYR A 174 22.05 -29.48 7.08
N LEU A 175 21.78 -28.28 7.63
CA LEU A 175 22.43 -27.78 8.83
C LEU A 175 21.89 -28.41 10.13
N GLN A 176 20.67 -28.98 10.10
CA GLN A 176 19.99 -29.49 11.29
C GLN A 176 20.78 -30.56 12.09
N PRO A 177 21.41 -31.58 11.47
CA PRO A 177 22.19 -32.56 12.22
C PRO A 177 23.41 -31.96 12.92
N PHE A 178 24.05 -30.96 12.31
CA PHE A 178 25.19 -30.26 12.91
C PHE A 178 24.74 -29.39 14.09
N LEU A 179 23.62 -28.69 13.95
CA LEU A 179 23.02 -27.90 15.03
C LEU A 179 22.64 -28.77 16.23
N ALA A 180 22.18 -30.00 16.01
CA ALA A 180 21.86 -30.92 17.09
C ALA A 180 23.10 -31.33 17.89
N LYS A 181 24.25 -31.48 17.23
CA LYS A 181 25.54 -31.80 17.88
C LYS A 181 26.10 -30.63 18.70
N ILE A 182 25.91 -29.39 18.23
CA ILE A 182 26.38 -28.18 18.94
C ILE A 182 25.61 -27.93 20.24
N LYS A 183 24.36 -28.38 20.31
CA LYS A 183 23.47 -28.18 21.49
C LYS A 183 23.68 -29.21 22.60
N GLN A 184 24.48 -30.25 22.36
CA GLN A 184 24.88 -31.25 23.34
C GLN A 184 26.21 -30.84 23.96
#